data_AF-A0A2P7MVQ0-F1
#
_entry.id   AF-A0A2P7MVQ0-F1
#
_cell.length_a   1.000
_cell.length_b   1.000
_cell.length_c   1.000
_cell.angle_alpha   90.00
_cell.angle_beta   90.00
_cell.angle_gamma   90.00
#
_symmetry.space_group_name_H-M   'P 1'
#
loop_
_entity.id
_entity.type
_entity.pdbx_description
1 polymer ?
#
loop_
_entity_poly.entity_id
_entity_poly.type
_entity_poly.pdbx_seq_one_letter_code
_entity_poly.pdbx_strand_id
1 'polypeptide(L)'
;MVMPLQARAEPPQALAILLKQLQAKPMGLYDGVRFFRVAQPGGGSLTLTVSCEREQWRVQNSDSAQGRPSFYDAPFLSAKGVAQTWLCKAPARILE
;
A
#
# COMPACT_ATOMS: atom_id res chain seq x y z
N MET A 1 27.40 4.46 -33.25
CA MET A 1 27.30 4.50 -31.78
C MET A 1 25.89 4.09 -31.41
N VAL A 2 25.72 2.93 -30.77
CA VAL A 2 24.40 2.43 -30.38
C VAL A 2 24.17 2.85 -28.92
N MET A 3 23.46 3.94 -28.70
CA MET A 3 22.68 4.12 -27.48
C MET A 3 21.25 3.77 -27.89
N PRO A 4 20.59 2.78 -27.28
CA PRO A 4 19.76 3.13 -26.13
C PRO A 4 19.44 1.96 -25.17
N LEU A 5 19.57 2.21 -23.88
CA LEU A 5 18.61 1.68 -22.92
C LEU A 5 18.64 2.66 -21.75
N GLN A 6 17.97 3.79 -21.95
CA GLN A 6 17.35 4.44 -20.80
C GLN A 6 16.52 3.33 -20.16
N ALA A 7 16.95 2.87 -18.99
CA ALA A 7 16.11 2.13 -18.08
C ALA A 7 14.82 2.95 -17.98
N ARG A 8 13.80 2.54 -18.74
CA ARG A 8 12.44 3.03 -18.55
C ARG A 8 12.18 2.69 -17.10
N ALA A 9 12.27 3.70 -16.22
CA ALA A 9 11.75 3.57 -14.88
C ALA A 9 10.35 3.01 -15.07
N GLU A 10 10.14 1.76 -14.66
CA GLU A 10 8.83 1.14 -14.67
C GLU A 10 7.85 2.19 -14.13
N PRO A 11 6.70 2.40 -14.79
CA PRO A 11 5.80 3.49 -14.41
C PRO A 11 5.64 3.42 -12.89
N PRO A 12 5.89 4.52 -12.16
CA PRO A 12 5.82 4.49 -10.72
C PRO A 12 4.52 3.80 -10.36
N GLN A 13 4.63 2.64 -9.69
CA GLN A 13 3.52 1.74 -9.41
C GLN A 13 2.28 2.56 -9.08
N ALA A 14 1.21 2.40 -9.86
CA ALA A 14 0.00 3.23 -9.72
C ALA A 14 -0.49 3.27 -8.26
N LEU A 15 -0.33 2.16 -7.55
CA LEU A 15 -0.55 2.04 -6.11
C LEU A 15 0.30 3.01 -5.27
N ALA A 16 1.61 3.06 -5.50
CA ALA A 16 2.53 3.94 -4.78
C ALA A 16 2.27 5.42 -5.05
N ILE A 17 1.83 5.78 -6.26
CA ILE A 17 1.39 7.15 -6.59
C ILE A 17 0.11 7.48 -5.84
N LEU A 18 -0.91 6.62 -5.95
CA LEU A 18 -2.21 6.80 -5.34
C LEU A 18 -2.09 7.01 -3.82
N LEU A 19 -1.32 6.17 -3.14
CA LEU A 19 -1.15 6.27 -1.69
C LEU A 19 -0.42 7.53 -1.26
N LYS A 20 0.51 8.03 -2.08
CA LYS A 20 1.17 9.30 -1.82
C LYS A 20 0.18 10.47 -1.96
N GLN A 21 -0.69 10.44 -2.98
CA GLN A 21 -1.74 11.45 -3.18
C GLN A 21 -2.78 11.43 -2.06
N LEU A 22 -3.12 10.24 -1.56
CA LEU A 22 -4.02 10.03 -0.43
C LEU A 22 -3.37 10.29 0.94
N GLN A 23 -2.11 10.75 0.97
CA GLN A 23 -1.34 11.00 2.19
C GLN A 23 -1.36 9.80 3.16
N ALA A 24 -1.28 8.59 2.61
CA ALA A 24 -1.35 7.37 3.37
C ALA A 24 -0.24 7.32 4.42
N LYS A 25 -0.60 7.06 5.67
CA LYS A 25 0.35 7.00 6.79
C LYS A 25 0.81 5.56 6.98
N PRO A 26 2.12 5.26 6.93
CA PRO A 26 2.62 3.95 7.28
C PRO A 26 2.32 3.68 8.76
N MET A 27 1.61 2.59 9.03
CA MET A 27 1.31 2.15 10.39
C MET A 27 2.40 1.24 10.94
N GLY A 28 2.93 0.36 10.08
CA GLY A 28 4.04 -0.49 10.45
C GLY A 28 4.15 -1.76 9.60
N LEU A 29 5.02 -2.65 10.03
CA LEU A 29 5.25 -3.98 9.47
C LEU A 29 4.76 -5.04 10.47
N TYR A 30 3.98 -6.00 10.00
CA TYR A 30 3.57 -7.18 10.76
C TYR A 30 3.58 -8.39 9.81
N ASP A 31 4.26 -9.47 10.22
CA ASP A 31 4.40 -10.72 9.45
C ASP A 31 4.87 -10.51 7.98
N GLY A 32 5.86 -9.64 7.77
CA GLY A 32 6.39 -9.33 6.43
C GLY A 32 5.46 -8.47 5.56
N VAL A 33 4.34 -8.02 6.12
CA VAL A 33 3.32 -7.22 5.42
C VAL A 33 3.28 -5.81 6.00
N ARG A 34 3.19 -4.82 5.12
CA ARG A 34 3.15 -3.40 5.47
C ARG A 34 1.73 -2.88 5.50
N PHE A 35 1.45 -2.06 6.51
CA PHE A 35 0.14 -1.47 6.73
C PHE A 35 0.21 0.04 6.51
N PHE A 36 -0.75 0.56 5.75
CA PHE A 36 -0.92 1.98 5.52
C PHE A 36 -2.35 2.37 5.86
N ARG A 37 -2.51 3.48 6.58
CA ARG A 37 -3.83 4.04 6.87
C ARG A 37 -4.10 5.25 5.98
N VAL A 38 -5.24 5.25 5.32
CA VAL A 38 -5.78 6.40 4.58
C VAL A 38 -6.99 6.92 5.35
N ALA A 39 -6.99 8.21 5.68
CA ALA A 39 -8.15 8.84 6.27
C ALA A 39 -9.19 9.11 5.17
N GLN A 40 -10.46 8.76 5.41
CA GLN A 40 -11.53 9.03 4.47
C GLN A 40 -12.20 10.39 4.77
N PRO A 41 -12.56 11.16 3.72
CA PRO A 41 -13.42 12.33 3.90
C PRO A 41 -14.80 11.86 4.37
N GLY A 42 -15.14 12.08 5.65
CA GLY A 42 -16.40 11.62 6.25
C GLY A 42 -16.28 10.89 7.58
N GLY A 43 -15.06 10.67 8.10
CA GLY A 43 -14.86 10.14 9.46
C GLY A 43 -14.56 8.64 9.58
N GLY A 44 -14.12 8.00 8.49
CA GLY A 44 -13.65 6.61 8.46
C GLY A 44 -12.16 6.48 8.16
N SER A 45 -11.65 5.25 8.16
CA SER A 45 -10.28 4.97 7.67
C SER A 45 -10.23 3.72 6.80
N LEU A 46 -9.38 3.74 5.79
CA LEU A 46 -9.01 2.55 5.02
C LEU A 46 -7.66 2.06 5.50
N THR A 47 -7.55 0.76 5.71
CA THR A 47 -6.27 0.10 5.97
C THR A 47 -5.85 -0.63 4.71
N LEU A 48 -4.77 -0.19 4.10
CA LEU A 48 -4.13 -0.88 3.00
C LEU A 48 -3.04 -1.82 3.54
N THR A 49 -3.04 -3.04 3.04
CA THR A 49 -2.07 -4.08 3.36
C THR A 49 -1.23 -4.36 2.11
N VAL A 50 0.09 -4.34 2.23
CA VAL A 50 1.03 -4.56 1.10
C VAL A 50 2.05 -5.64 1.47
N SER A 51 2.04 -6.76 0.74
CA SER A 51 3.11 -7.76 0.80
C SER A 51 4.14 -7.45 -0.28
N CYS A 52 5.31 -7.00 0.15
CA CYS A 52 6.40 -6.62 -0.75
C CYS A 52 7.01 -7.84 -1.45
N GLU A 53 7.22 -8.93 -0.70
CA GLU A 53 7.83 -10.15 -1.23
C GLU A 53 6.92 -10.87 -2.23
N ARG A 54 5.60 -10.89 -1.95
CA ARG A 54 4.61 -11.54 -2.82
C ARG A 54 4.09 -10.61 -3.93
N GLU A 55 4.52 -9.36 -3.94
CA GLU A 55 4.05 -8.31 -4.84
C GLU A 55 2.52 -8.21 -4.90
N GLN A 56 1.91 -8.15 -3.72
CA GLN A 56 0.47 -8.20 -3.53
C GLN A 56 -0.01 -7.07 -2.62
N TRP A 57 -1.25 -6.62 -2.82
CA TRP A 57 -1.87 -5.62 -1.96
C TRP A 57 -3.37 -5.84 -1.82
N ARG A 58 -3.96 -5.31 -0.75
CA ARG A 58 -5.41 -5.26 -0.56
C ARG A 58 -5.81 -4.03 0.24
N VAL A 59 -7.08 -3.65 0.14
CA VAL A 59 -7.68 -2.59 0.96
C VAL A 59 -8.71 -3.22 1.88
N GLN A 60 -8.61 -2.87 3.15
CA GLN A 60 -9.61 -3.18 4.16
C GLN A 60 -10.30 -1.88 4.53
N ASN A 61 -11.61 -1.82 4.36
CA ASN A 61 -12.37 -0.68 4.83
C ASN A 61 -12.66 -0.85 6.33
N SER A 62 -12.35 0.16 7.11
CA SER A 62 -12.81 0.28 8.50
C SER A 62 -13.79 1.45 8.54
N ASP A 63 -14.88 1.30 7.79
CA ASP A 63 -16.04 2.17 7.91
C ASP A 63 -16.87 1.66 9.09
N SER A 64 -17.26 2.60 9.93
CA SER A 64 -17.94 2.34 11.19
C SER A 64 -19.11 3.30 11.27
N ALA A 65 -20.16 3.02 10.51
CA ALA A 65 -21.47 3.61 10.77
C ALA A 65 -22.06 3.11 12.13
N GLN A 66 -21.52 2.03 12.71
CA GLN A 66 -22.08 1.35 13.89
C GLN A 66 -21.04 0.92 14.96
N GLY A 67 -19.81 1.44 14.94
CA GLY A 67 -18.77 1.07 15.92
C GLY A 67 -18.12 -0.30 15.68
N ARG A 68 -18.45 -0.99 14.59
CA ARG A 68 -17.86 -2.28 14.21
C ARG A 68 -17.11 -2.14 12.88
N PRO A 69 -15.81 -2.47 12.82
CA PRO A 69 -15.09 -2.50 11.55
C PRO A 69 -15.77 -3.50 10.61
N SER A 70 -16.28 -3.00 9.49
CA SER A 70 -16.80 -3.82 8.40
C SER A 70 -15.63 -4.39 7.59
N PHE A 71 -15.08 -5.53 8.01
CA PHE A 71 -14.05 -6.22 7.25
C PHE A 71 -14.66 -6.81 5.97
N TYR A 72 -14.63 -6.03 4.88
CA TYR A 72 -14.66 -6.64 3.56
C TYR A 72 -13.29 -7.28 3.34
N ASP A 73 -13.21 -8.61 3.34
CA ASP A 73 -12.04 -9.34 2.89
C ASP A 73 -11.90 -9.15 1.37
N ALA A 74 -11.38 -7.99 0.98
CA ALA A 74 -10.97 -7.78 -0.40
C ALA A 74 -9.81 -8.75 -0.71
N PRO A 75 -9.86 -9.47 -1.85
CA PRO A 75 -8.78 -10.35 -2.23
C PRO A 75 -7.49 -9.55 -2.44
N PHE A 76 -6.35 -10.20 -2.25
CA PHE A 76 -5.08 -9.63 -2.65
C PHE A 76 -5.02 -9.49 -4.17
N LEU A 77 -4.70 -8.28 -4.63
CA LEU A 77 -4.46 -7.93 -6.01
C LEU A 77 -2.95 -7.92 -6.28
N SER A 78 -2.56 -8.26 -7.51
CA SER A 78 -1.16 -8.17 -7.92
C SER A 78 -0.70 -6.71 -8.03
N ALA A 79 0.54 -6.45 -7.65
CA ALA A 79 1.25 -5.18 -7.79
C ALA A 79 2.72 -5.41 -8.18
N LYS A 80 2.94 -6.02 -9.35
CA LYS A 80 4.27 -6.37 -9.87
C LYS A 80 5.21 -5.17 -9.98
N GLY A 81 6.30 -5.13 -9.19
CA GLY A 81 7.24 -4.02 -9.08
C GLY A 81 7.08 -3.20 -7.80
N VAL A 82 6.09 -3.51 -6.94
CA VAL A 82 5.86 -2.79 -5.68
C VAL A 82 7.04 -2.89 -4.72
N ALA A 83 7.78 -4.00 -4.75
CA ALA A 83 9.00 -4.20 -3.96
C ALA A 83 10.05 -3.09 -4.21
N GLN A 84 10.06 -2.49 -5.40
CA GLN A 84 11.01 -1.43 -5.76
C GLN A 84 10.54 -0.03 -5.37
N THR A 85 9.32 0.12 -4.85
CA THR A 85 8.71 1.42 -4.55
C THR A 85 9.01 1.91 -3.14
N TRP A 86 8.68 3.18 -2.87
CA TRP A 86 8.77 3.75 -1.52
C TRP A 86 7.93 2.98 -0.49
N LEU A 87 6.84 2.32 -0.93
CA LEU A 87 5.99 1.53 -0.04
C LEU A 87 6.79 0.41 0.64
N CYS A 88 7.71 -0.22 -0.09
CA CYS A 88 8.52 -1.33 0.38
C CYS A 88 9.92 -0.93 0.84
N LYS A 89 10.45 0.19 0.34
CA LYS A 89 11.78 0.70 0.68
C LYS A 89 11.81 1.63 1.90
N ALA A 90 10.69 2.26 2.25
CA ALA A 90 10.66 3.16 3.40
C ALA A 90 10.93 2.39 4.71
N PRO A 91 11.56 2.99 5.73
CA PRO A 91 11.63 2.38 7.05
C PRO A 91 10.22 2.19 7.60
N ALA A 92 9.91 0.98 8.08
CA ALA A 92 8.65 0.68 8.74
C ALA A 92 8.91 0.44 10.23
N ARG A 93 8.04 0.97 11.09
CA ARG A 93 8.04 0.60 12.51
C ARG A 93 7.46 -0.81 12.62
N ILE A 94 8.12 -1.70 13.35
CA ILE A 94 7.56 -3.01 13.65
C ILE A 94 6.46 -2.80 14.68
N LEU A 95 5.27 -3.30 14.41
CA LEU A 95 4.19 -3.32 15.40
C LEU A 95 4.37 -4.63 16.17
N GLU A 96 4.91 -4.53 17.39
CA GLU A 96 5.04 -5.65 18.35
C GLU A 96 3.69 -6.02 18.97
#